data_AF-A0A0M2HMF2-F1
#
_entry.id   AF-A0A0M2HMF2-F1
#
_cell.length_a   1.000
_cell.length_b   1.000
_cell.length_c   1.000
_cell.angle_alpha   90.00
_cell.angle_beta   90.00
_cell.angle_gamma   90.00
#
_symmetry.space_group_name_H-M   'P 1'
#
loop_
_entity.id
_entity.type
_entity.pdbx_description
1 polymer ?
#
loop_
_entity_poly.entity_id
_entity_poly.type
_entity_poly.pdbx_seq_one_letter_code
_entity_poly.pdbx_strand_id
1 'polypeptide(L)'
;MNKRTGSNHPPVSMKAAVITRDGGLCVINLPGCTGYAQTTDHRANRQAGGSRLLNDPVNLIGACVRCNDAKARAHGAVREELERRGINVLPSSTHAKTLDRARDTPVEYPDGLTYKLIDEDTRELVATPI
;
A
#
# COMPACT_ATOMS: atom_id res chain seq x y z
N MET A 1 -31.44 -12.82 7.57
CA MET A 1 -30.88 -11.45 7.48
C MET A 1 -29.59 -11.38 8.29
N ASN A 2 -28.42 -11.61 7.68
CA ASN A 2 -27.16 -11.55 8.43
C ASN A 2 -26.60 -10.13 8.34
N LYS A 3 -26.63 -9.40 9.47
CA LYS A 3 -26.12 -8.04 9.58
C LYS A 3 -24.62 -8.07 9.28
N ARG A 4 -24.20 -7.40 8.20
CA ARG A 4 -22.79 -7.21 7.83
C ARG A 4 -22.14 -6.24 8.83
N THR A 5 -21.95 -6.66 10.07
CA THR A 5 -21.27 -5.86 11.11
C THR A 5 -19.78 -6.11 11.01
N GLY A 6 -19.07 -5.15 10.42
CA GLY A 6 -17.62 -5.13 10.31
C GLY A 6 -17.25 -4.33 9.08
N SER A 7 -16.82 -3.08 9.29
CA SER A 7 -16.37 -2.20 8.22
C SER A 7 -15.40 -2.96 7.32
N ASN A 8 -15.64 -2.91 6.02
CA ASN A 8 -14.75 -3.54 5.06
C ASN A 8 -13.37 -2.87 5.03
N HIS A 9 -13.15 -1.76 5.73
CA HIS A 9 -11.89 -1.01 5.76
C HIS A 9 -10.92 -1.49 6.84
N PRO A 10 -9.61 -1.25 6.68
CA PRO A 10 -8.64 -1.45 7.76
C PRO A 10 -9.04 -0.65 9.01
N PRO A 11 -8.84 -1.20 10.23
CA PRO A 11 -9.07 -0.49 11.48
C PRO A 11 -8.28 0.82 11.55
N VAL A 12 -8.82 1.83 12.25
CA VAL A 12 -8.15 3.14 12.40
C VAL A 12 -6.79 3.00 13.10
N SER A 13 -6.68 2.14 14.12
CA SER A 13 -5.42 1.86 14.82
C SER A 13 -4.34 1.31 13.88
N MET A 14 -4.70 0.35 13.04
CA MET A 14 -3.79 -0.21 12.03
C MET A 14 -3.33 0.84 11.02
N LYS A 15 -4.23 1.74 10.60
CA LYS A 15 -3.85 2.84 9.71
C LYS A 15 -2.81 3.77 10.36
N ALA A 16 -3.00 4.09 11.64
CA ALA A 16 -2.06 4.93 12.39
C ALA A 16 -0.70 4.26 12.56
N ALA A 17 -0.67 2.94 12.84
CA ALA A 17 0.54 2.14 12.92
C ALA A 17 1.31 2.14 11.58
N VAL A 18 0.62 1.81 10.48
CA VAL A 18 1.21 1.84 9.13
C VAL A 18 1.78 3.22 8.76
N ILE A 19 1.06 4.29 9.07
CA ILE A 19 1.56 5.66 8.83
C ILE A 19 2.83 5.92 9.65
N THR A 20 2.87 5.45 10.89
CA THR A 20 4.05 5.58 11.77
C THR A 20 5.23 4.77 11.24
N ARG A 21 5.03 3.50 10.86
CA ARG A 21 6.04 2.64 10.21
C ARG A 21 6.63 3.31 8.98
N ASP A 22 5.79 3.99 8.20
CA ASP A 22 6.19 4.67 6.98
C ASP A 22 6.84 6.05 7.23
N GLY A 23 7.06 6.41 8.50
CA GLY A 23 7.69 7.67 8.90
C GLY A 23 6.80 8.90 8.71
N GLY A 24 5.47 8.71 8.62
CA GLY A 24 4.52 9.77 8.31
C GLY A 24 4.54 10.21 6.85
N LEU A 25 5.25 9.51 5.97
CA LEU A 25 5.46 9.90 4.57
C LEU A 25 4.34 9.39 3.66
N CYS A 26 3.99 10.20 2.66
CA CYS A 26 3.24 9.70 1.51
C CYS A 26 4.19 8.91 0.60
N VAL A 27 4.12 7.58 0.68
CA VAL A 27 5.00 6.67 -0.06
C VAL A 27 4.74 6.74 -1.58
N ILE A 28 3.50 7.01 -1.98
CA ILE A 28 3.09 7.07 -3.39
C ILE A 28 3.86 8.16 -4.17
N ASN A 29 4.00 9.36 -3.60
CA ASN A 29 4.77 10.49 -4.14
C ASN A 29 4.53 10.83 -5.63
N LEU A 30 3.27 10.91 -6.06
CA LEU A 30 2.88 11.36 -7.41
C LEU A 30 2.91 12.90 -7.54
N PRO A 31 2.88 13.47 -8.76
CA PRO A 31 2.75 14.93 -8.94
C PRO A 31 1.59 15.53 -8.14
N GLY A 32 1.86 16.62 -7.41
CA GLY A 32 0.89 17.25 -6.50
C GLY A 32 0.76 16.60 -5.12
N CYS A 33 1.68 15.69 -4.77
CA CYS A 33 1.82 15.11 -3.43
C CYS A 33 2.08 16.20 -2.36
N THR A 34 1.52 16.01 -1.17
CA THR A 34 1.75 16.89 -0.01
C THR A 34 2.95 16.47 0.85
N GLY A 35 3.65 15.39 0.48
CA GLY A 35 4.78 14.80 1.23
C GLY A 35 4.37 13.90 2.39
N TYR A 36 3.27 14.22 3.08
CA TYR A 36 2.86 13.54 4.32
C TYR A 36 1.62 12.66 4.16
N ALA A 37 1.61 11.53 4.85
CA ALA A 37 0.46 10.62 4.89
C ALA A 37 -0.67 11.16 5.77
N GLN A 38 -1.89 11.00 5.29
CA GLN A 38 -3.14 11.35 5.99
C GLN A 38 -4.07 10.12 6.10
N THR A 39 -3.79 9.10 5.30
CA THR A 39 -4.48 7.82 5.25
C THR A 39 -3.49 6.73 4.84
N THR A 40 -3.97 5.50 4.77
CA THR A 40 -3.29 4.40 4.09
C THR A 40 -3.92 4.16 2.72
N ASP A 41 -3.11 3.71 1.76
CA ASP A 41 -3.54 3.19 0.46
C ASP A 41 -3.25 1.68 0.38
N HIS A 42 -4.12 0.94 -0.32
CA HIS A 42 -3.92 -0.48 -0.60
C HIS A 42 -3.00 -0.68 -1.81
N ARG A 43 -1.85 -1.34 -1.64
CA ARG A 43 -0.92 -1.62 -2.74
C ARG A 43 -1.58 -2.44 -3.85
N ALA A 44 -2.21 -3.56 -3.49
CA ALA A 44 -3.15 -4.27 -4.34
C ALA A 44 -4.58 -3.76 -4.10
N ASN A 45 -5.15 -3.10 -5.11
CA ASN A 45 -6.52 -2.59 -5.05
C ASN A 45 -7.51 -3.73 -4.78
N ARG A 46 -8.48 -3.46 -3.91
CA ARG A 46 -9.44 -4.45 -3.42
C ARG A 46 -10.50 -4.89 -4.42
N GLN A 47 -10.68 -4.15 -5.51
CA GLN A 47 -11.78 -4.32 -6.49
C GLN A 47 -13.17 -4.25 -5.82
N ALA A 48 -14.24 -4.30 -6.63
CA ALA A 48 -15.60 -4.33 -6.10
C ALA A 48 -15.84 -5.61 -5.27
N GLY A 49 -16.32 -5.45 -4.03
CA GLY A 49 -16.58 -6.57 -3.10
C GLY A 49 -15.38 -7.03 -2.26
N GLY A 50 -14.25 -6.33 -2.33
CA GLY A 50 -12.94 -6.81 -1.91
C GLY A 50 -12.81 -7.45 -0.52
N SER A 51 -11.95 -8.48 -0.46
CA SER A 51 -11.69 -9.28 0.73
C SER A 51 -11.05 -8.49 1.89
N ARG A 52 -11.44 -8.84 3.12
CA ARG A 52 -10.78 -8.36 4.35
C ARG A 52 -9.34 -8.84 4.46
N LEU A 53 -8.98 -9.93 3.77
CA LEU A 53 -7.62 -10.44 3.71
C LEU A 53 -6.63 -9.41 3.15
N LEU A 54 -7.09 -8.54 2.24
CA LEU A 54 -6.26 -7.49 1.67
C LEU A 54 -6.14 -6.23 2.55
N ASN A 55 -6.78 -6.20 3.73
CA ASN A 55 -6.53 -5.18 4.74
C ASN A 55 -5.28 -5.50 5.58
N ASP A 56 -4.48 -6.47 5.18
CA ASP A 56 -3.20 -6.80 5.80
C ASP A 56 -2.22 -5.61 5.72
N PRO A 57 -1.48 -5.29 6.80
CA PRO A 57 -0.54 -4.18 6.83
C PRO A 57 0.56 -4.20 5.77
N VAL A 58 0.97 -5.37 5.27
CA VAL A 58 1.96 -5.48 4.19
C VAL A 58 1.41 -5.02 2.84
N ASN A 59 0.07 -4.98 2.73
CA ASN A 59 -0.65 -4.47 1.57
C ASN A 59 -1.09 -3.01 1.79
N LEU A 60 -0.68 -2.36 2.88
CA LEU A 60 -0.98 -0.96 3.19
C LEU A 60 0.29 -0.12 3.20
N ILE A 61 0.19 1.11 2.69
CA ILE A 61 1.25 2.12 2.74
C ILE A 61 0.68 3.49 3.10
N GLY A 62 1.48 4.36 3.72
CA GLY A 62 1.15 5.74 3.98
C GLY A 62 0.90 6.53 2.69
N ALA A 63 -0.20 7.28 2.66
CA ALA A 63 -0.59 8.07 1.50
C ALA A 63 -1.25 9.39 1.92
N CYS A 64 -0.96 10.47 1.19
CA CYS A 64 -1.83 11.65 1.23
C CYS A 64 -3.11 11.37 0.43
N VAL A 65 -4.19 12.09 0.75
CA VAL A 65 -5.49 11.88 0.07
C VAL A 65 -5.40 12.10 -1.44
N ARG A 66 -4.57 13.05 -1.89
CA ARG A 66 -4.36 13.36 -3.31
C ARG A 66 -3.75 12.18 -4.07
N CYS A 67 -2.71 11.57 -3.50
CA CYS A 67 -2.04 10.44 -4.12
C CYS A 67 -2.88 9.17 -4.07
N ASN A 68 -3.61 8.94 -2.98
CA ASN A 68 -4.57 7.83 -2.87
C ASN A 68 -5.61 7.88 -4.00
N ASP A 69 -6.20 9.05 -4.25
CA ASP A 69 -7.17 9.24 -5.33
C ASP A 69 -6.52 9.16 -6.72
N ALA A 70 -5.32 9.74 -6.90
CA ALA A 70 -4.60 9.71 -8.16
C ALA A 70 -4.17 8.30 -8.56
N LYS A 71 -3.71 7.48 -7.61
CA LYS A 71 -3.31 6.09 -7.86
C LYS A 71 -4.46 5.24 -8.41
N ALA A 72 -5.68 5.45 -7.91
CA ALA A 72 -6.86 4.75 -8.42
C ALA A 72 -7.14 5.03 -9.92
N ARG A 73 -6.63 6.15 -10.44
CA ARG A 73 -6.79 6.60 -11.83
C ARG A 73 -5.52 6.44 -12.67
N ALA A 74 -4.44 5.93 -12.08
CA ALA A 74 -3.16 5.78 -12.74
C ALA A 74 -3.24 4.79 -13.92
N HIS A 75 -2.63 5.16 -15.04
CA HIS A 75 -2.58 4.39 -16.27
C HIS A 75 -1.28 4.66 -17.03
N GLY A 76 -0.96 3.82 -18.01
CA GLY A 76 0.27 3.92 -18.82
C GLY A 76 1.53 3.97 -17.96
N ALA A 77 2.48 4.82 -18.34
CA ALA A 77 3.77 4.98 -17.68
C ALA A 77 3.68 5.26 -16.17
N VAL A 78 2.65 6.00 -15.73
CA VAL A 78 2.46 6.27 -14.29
C VAL A 78 2.14 4.99 -13.52
N ARG A 79 1.30 4.12 -14.09
CA ARG A 79 0.96 2.85 -13.47
C ARG A 79 2.16 1.90 -13.48
N GLU A 80 2.88 1.82 -14.59
CA GLU A 80 4.09 1.00 -14.72
C GLU A 80 5.14 1.39 -13.69
N GLU A 81 5.33 2.69 -13.46
CA GLU A 81 6.25 3.20 -12.43
C GLU A 81 5.80 2.84 -11.01
N LEU A 82 4.50 2.94 -10.72
CA LEU A 82 3.96 2.51 -9.42
C LEU A 82 4.13 1.00 -9.21
N GLU A 83 4.03 0.20 -10.28
CA GLU A 83 4.27 -1.25 -10.24
C GLU A 83 5.77 -1.55 -10.01
N ARG A 84 6.67 -0.85 -10.71
CA ARG A 84 8.13 -0.95 -10.52
C ARG A 84 8.55 -0.65 -9.08
N ARG A 85 7.98 0.40 -8.49
CA ARG A 85 8.24 0.81 -7.09
C ARG A 85 7.55 -0.08 -6.05
N GLY A 86 6.79 -1.10 -6.48
CA GLY A 86 6.02 -1.98 -5.59
C GLY A 86 4.85 -1.30 -4.89
N ILE A 87 4.49 -0.08 -5.29
CA ILE A 87 3.36 0.70 -4.75
C ILE A 87 2.04 0.19 -5.29
N ASN A 88 2.02 -0.28 -6.54
CA ASN A 88 0.89 -0.98 -7.13
C ASN A 88 1.23 -2.46 -7.31
N VAL A 89 0.51 -3.35 -6.63
CA VAL A 89 0.70 -4.79 -6.75
C VAL A 89 -0.42 -5.36 -7.61
N LEU A 90 -0.05 -5.99 -8.72
CA LEU A 90 -1.01 -6.63 -9.61
C LEU A 90 -1.76 -7.76 -8.91
N PRO A 91 -3.09 -7.82 -9.01
CA PRO A 91 -3.86 -8.96 -8.52
C PRO A 91 -3.39 -10.29 -9.12
N SER A 92 -3.50 -11.35 -8.33
CA SER A 92 -3.29 -12.74 -8.76
C SER A 92 -4.63 -13.48 -8.86
N SER A 93 -4.59 -14.78 -9.15
CA SER A 93 -5.79 -15.60 -9.29
C SER A 93 -6.60 -15.77 -8.01
N THR A 94 -6.02 -15.46 -6.84
CA THR A 94 -6.73 -15.40 -5.56
C THR A 94 -6.24 -14.23 -4.71
N HIS A 95 -7.05 -13.81 -3.73
CA HIS A 95 -6.64 -12.78 -2.76
C HIS A 95 -5.46 -13.22 -1.89
N ALA A 96 -5.36 -14.50 -1.54
CA ALA A 96 -4.21 -15.04 -0.80
C ALA A 96 -2.91 -14.90 -1.61
N LYS A 97 -2.92 -15.34 -2.87
CA LYS A 97 -1.77 -15.17 -3.78
C LYS A 97 -1.43 -13.71 -4.07
N THR A 98 -2.45 -12.84 -4.04
CA THR A 98 -2.23 -11.39 -4.18
C THR A 98 -1.53 -10.82 -2.95
N LEU A 99 -1.93 -11.27 -1.76
CA LEU A 99 -1.28 -10.90 -0.51
C LEU A 99 0.16 -11.44 -0.43
N ASP A 100 0.38 -12.70 -0.82
CA ASP A 100 1.73 -13.28 -0.90
C ASP A 100 2.62 -12.45 -1.83
N ARG A 101 2.11 -12.08 -3.01
CA ARG A 101 2.82 -11.16 -3.92
C ARG A 101 3.13 -9.82 -3.26
N ALA A 102 2.21 -9.24 -2.49
CA ALA A 102 2.47 -8.00 -1.77
C ALA A 102 3.56 -8.17 -0.69
N ARG A 103 3.58 -9.30 0.02
CA ARG A 103 4.63 -9.64 1.00
C ARG A 103 6.01 -9.79 0.34
N ASP A 104 6.04 -10.38 -0.85
CA ASP A 104 7.29 -10.64 -1.59
C ASP A 104 7.81 -9.43 -2.36
N THR A 105 6.95 -8.45 -2.64
CA THR A 105 7.32 -7.25 -3.40
C THR A 105 7.82 -6.16 -2.45
N PRO A 106 9.09 -5.72 -2.52
CA PRO A 106 9.56 -4.56 -1.77
C PRO A 106 8.92 -3.26 -2.25
N VAL A 107 9.03 -2.19 -1.46
CA VAL A 107 8.48 -0.87 -1.76
C VAL A 107 9.59 0.18 -1.77
N GLU A 108 9.67 0.95 -2.85
CA GLU A 108 10.62 2.06 -2.99
C GLU A 108 10.01 3.36 -2.44
N TYR A 109 10.62 3.90 -1.39
CA TYR A 109 10.18 5.10 -0.68
C TYR A 109 10.69 6.38 -1.36
N PRO A 110 10.14 7.56 -1.00
CA PRO A 110 10.52 8.82 -1.63
C PRO A 110 11.99 9.22 -1.47
N ASP A 111 12.68 8.64 -0.48
CA ASP A 111 14.12 8.80 -0.25
C ASP A 111 15.00 7.91 -1.14
N GLY A 112 14.39 7.09 -2.00
CA GLY A 112 15.06 6.14 -2.88
C GLY A 112 15.44 4.82 -2.20
N LEU A 113 15.15 4.66 -0.91
CA LEU A 113 15.40 3.41 -0.19
C LEU A 113 14.26 2.43 -0.45
N THR A 114 14.63 1.15 -0.56
CA THR A 114 13.67 0.06 -0.80
C THR A 114 13.52 -0.77 0.46
N TYR A 115 12.28 -0.99 0.88
CA TYR A 115 11.97 -1.75 2.10
C TYR A 115 11.05 -2.92 1.82
N LYS A 116 11.26 -4.03 2.53
CA LYS A 116 10.29 -5.11 2.66
C LYS A 116 9.35 -4.77 3.82
N LEU A 117 8.05 -4.85 3.60
CA LEU A 117 7.04 -4.61 4.64
C LEU A 117 6.76 -5.93 5.38
N ILE A 118 6.95 -5.92 6.70
CA ILE A 118 6.82 -7.13 7.53
C ILE A 118 5.43 -7.17 8.19
N ASP A 119 5.06 -6.08 8.83
CA ASP A 119 3.78 -5.89 9.53
C ASP A 119 3.40 -4.39 9.59
N GLU A 120 2.48 -3.99 10.47
CA GLU A 120 2.05 -2.61 10.63
C GLU A 120 3.10 -1.66 11.21
N ASP A 121 4.10 -2.17 11.92
CA ASP A 121 5.09 -1.37 12.67
C ASP A 121 6.50 -1.53 12.10
N THR A 122 6.74 -2.61 11.36
CA THR A 122 8.06 -3.05 10.94
C THR A 122 8.22 -3.08 9.43
N ARG A 123 9.31 -2.45 8.96
CA ARG A 123 9.82 -2.57 7.60
C ARG A 123 11.33 -2.80 7.66
N GLU A 124 11.85 -3.59 6.75
CA GLU A 124 13.27 -3.96 6.70
C GLU A 124 13.91 -3.41 5.43
N LEU A 125 15.06 -2.77 5.56
CA LEU A 125 15.78 -2.25 4.40
C LEU A 125 16.24 -3.43 3.52
N VAL A 126 15.88 -3.39 2.24
CA VAL A 126 16.44 -4.31 1.25
C VAL A 126 17.78 -3.74 0.85
N ALA A 127 18.87 -4.44 1.19
CA ALA A 127 20.21 -4.05 0.77
C ALA A 127 20.24 -3.86 -0.74
N THR A 128 20.68 -2.69 -1.20
CA THR A 128 20.88 -2.43 -2.62
C THR A 128 21.86 -3.48 -3.16
N PRO A 129 21.57 -4.15 -4.28
CA PRO A 129 22.58 -4.96 -4.94
C PRO A 129 23.80 -4.07 -5.23
N ILE A 130 24.97 -4.52 -4.79
CA ILE A 130 26.27 -3.89 -5.07
C ILE A 130 26.56 -4.02 -6.57
#